data_AF-A0A4Y7J115-F1
#
_entry.id   AF-A0A4Y7J115-F1
#
_cell.length_a   1.000
_cell.length_b   1.000
_cell.length_c   1.000
_cell.angle_alpha   90.00
_cell.angle_beta   90.00
_cell.angle_gamma   90.00
#
_symmetry.space_group_name_H-M   'P 1'
#
loop_
_entity.id
_entity.type
_entity.pdbx_description
1 polymer ?
#
loop_
_entity_poly.entity_id
_entity_poly.type
_entity_poly.pdbx_seq_one_letter_code
_entity_poly.pdbx_strand_id
1 'polypeptide(L)'
;MVLVVTLPPPTTRFRREKPLGRPFAKTKGIKNRKKDKVGYHEQTHSWKCRQPVEDPFAKKRAEKQQHAEKNRKNRLQNLKQAAKVAAFPSFSLGITSIDPGKFLQCLKLQSKTGFIPVYTSTSSRFSSIWQSTVHNIRFITSATLKPEFIILPSNESHVQASVICSKQHGILMKIRSGGHDYEGLSSISDVPFLILDLSNLRAISVDAENKTAWVQSVHRWQEVARNLPQELLIRAAIAPVGTEERRTIKASFISLFLGDSKKLSTVMKQGFPELGLESKDCTEMSWIRSVLWYAGMPDNGTLNDLLNRTQSKRFAKGKSDYVKTPIPVVGLEGAWKLLMKEVRPVMTMHPFGGRMDEIAETEIPYPHRNGTLFQIQYLTIWTEQGSEESERHINWMRKYYEYMATYVSKAPREAYIGYRDIDLGVSKNGTANSLQGSAWGSKYFKSNYKRLVQVKRKVDPENFFRNEQSIPSN
;
A
#
# COMPACT_ATOMS: atom_id res chain seq x y z
N MET A 1 5.56 14.46 -21.79
CA MET A 1 6.87 15.05 -21.48
C MET A 1 7.67 13.99 -20.75
N VAL A 2 8.81 13.60 -21.31
CA VAL A 2 9.60 12.46 -20.84
C VAL A 2 10.99 12.94 -20.45
N LEU A 3 11.46 12.50 -19.29
CA LEU A 3 12.76 12.86 -18.79
C LEU A 3 13.79 11.80 -19.11
N VAL A 4 14.99 12.32 -19.26
CA VAL A 4 16.17 11.61 -19.71
C VAL A 4 17.30 12.09 -18.79
N VAL A 5 17.97 11.15 -18.13
CA VAL A 5 19.00 11.42 -17.14
C VAL A 5 20.21 10.56 -17.45
N THR A 6 21.35 11.21 -17.67
CA THR A 6 22.63 10.55 -17.94
C THR A 6 23.32 10.20 -16.62
N LEU A 7 23.54 8.90 -16.36
CA LEU A 7 24.32 8.43 -15.21
C LEU A 7 25.83 8.61 -15.42
N PRO A 8 26.63 8.89 -14.37
CA PRO A 8 28.07 8.69 -14.39
C PRO A 8 28.45 7.19 -14.37
N PRO A 9 29.65 6.80 -14.84
CA PRO A 9 30.06 5.39 -14.94
C PRO A 9 30.33 4.75 -13.57
N PRO A 10 30.02 3.44 -13.38
CA PRO A 10 30.15 2.77 -12.09
C PRO A 10 31.61 2.43 -11.74
N THR A 11 32.05 2.85 -10.55
CA THR A 11 33.42 2.65 -10.05
C THR A 11 33.67 1.34 -9.30
N THR A 12 32.62 0.55 -8.98
CA THR A 12 32.75 -0.69 -8.19
C THR A 12 32.06 -1.88 -8.87
N ARG A 13 32.84 -2.93 -9.18
CA ARG A 13 32.31 -4.23 -9.65
C ARG A 13 32.03 -5.15 -8.48
N PHE A 14 30.76 -5.48 -8.22
CA PHE A 14 30.42 -6.61 -7.35
C PHE A 14 30.80 -7.94 -8.03
N ARG A 15 31.47 -8.83 -7.27
CA ARG A 15 31.77 -10.20 -7.74
C ARG A 15 30.46 -10.96 -7.95
N ARG A 16 30.28 -11.54 -9.15
CA ARG A 16 29.25 -12.57 -9.37
C ARG A 16 29.63 -13.81 -8.57
N GLU A 17 28.80 -14.20 -7.61
CA GLU A 17 28.86 -15.56 -7.06
C GLU A 17 28.47 -16.58 -8.15
N LYS A 18 29.15 -17.73 -8.17
CA LYS A 18 28.82 -18.81 -9.10
C LYS A 18 27.48 -19.46 -8.68
N PRO A 19 26.56 -19.74 -9.62
CA PRO A 19 25.29 -20.37 -9.27
C PRO A 19 25.52 -21.78 -8.71
N LEU A 20 25.00 -22.03 -7.50
CA LEU A 20 24.93 -23.37 -6.92
C LEU A 20 23.96 -24.25 -7.73
N GLY A 21 24.37 -25.49 -7.98
CA GLY A 21 23.62 -26.43 -8.83
C GLY A 21 22.26 -26.81 -8.26
N ARG A 22 21.24 -26.91 -9.12
CA ARG A 22 19.89 -27.37 -8.74
C ARG A 22 19.89 -28.90 -8.53
N PRO A 23 19.34 -29.42 -7.41
CA PRO A 23 18.99 -30.83 -7.32
C PRO A 23 17.80 -31.16 -8.23
N PHE A 24 17.97 -32.17 -9.09
CA PHE A 24 16.84 -32.79 -9.80
C PHE A 24 16.00 -33.62 -8.82
N ALA A 25 14.69 -33.35 -8.74
CA ALA A 25 13.73 -34.22 -8.08
C ALA A 25 12.81 -34.89 -9.12
N LYS A 26 13.04 -36.18 -9.40
CA LYS A 26 12.15 -37.00 -10.24
C LYS A 26 10.98 -37.57 -9.42
N THR A 27 9.84 -37.70 -10.09
CA THR A 27 8.73 -38.65 -9.83
C THR A 27 8.00 -38.63 -8.47
N LYS A 28 6.69 -38.32 -8.54
CA LYS A 28 5.63 -39.30 -8.20
C LYS A 28 4.57 -39.28 -9.32
N GLY A 29 4.08 -40.47 -9.67
CA GLY A 29 3.42 -40.71 -10.97
C GLY A 29 1.98 -40.22 -11.07
N ILE A 30 1.63 -39.62 -12.21
CA ILE A 30 0.27 -39.38 -12.65
C ILE A 30 -0.01 -40.37 -13.80
N LYS A 31 -0.87 -41.38 -13.57
CA LYS A 31 -1.36 -42.25 -14.65
C LYS A 31 -2.37 -41.49 -15.50
N ASN A 32 -1.99 -41.14 -16.73
CA ASN A 32 -2.90 -40.53 -17.70
C ASN A 32 -4.05 -41.48 -18.07
N ARG A 33 -5.23 -41.29 -17.49
CA ARG A 33 -6.47 -41.87 -18.01
C ARG A 33 -6.96 -41.06 -19.21
N LYS A 34 -6.56 -41.46 -20.43
CA LYS A 34 -7.40 -41.18 -21.60
C LYS A 34 -8.74 -41.90 -21.40
N LYS A 35 -9.84 -41.21 -21.64
CA LYS A 35 -11.17 -41.83 -21.82
C LYS A 35 -11.45 -41.82 -23.30
N ASP A 36 -11.41 -42.99 -23.92
CA ASP A 36 -11.84 -43.13 -25.31
C ASP A 36 -13.35 -42.86 -25.41
N LYS A 37 -13.73 -41.98 -26.33
CA LYS A 37 -15.09 -41.40 -26.41
C LYS A 37 -15.92 -41.93 -27.58
N VAL A 38 -15.40 -42.90 -28.33
CA VAL A 38 -16.00 -43.36 -29.59
C VAL A 38 -16.24 -44.86 -29.50
N GLY A 39 -17.44 -45.31 -29.84
CA GLY A 39 -17.79 -46.73 -29.94
C GLY A 39 -18.33 -47.06 -31.32
N TYR A 40 -18.06 -48.28 -31.79
CA TYR A 40 -18.59 -48.78 -33.05
C TYR A 40 -20.08 -49.12 -32.90
N HIS A 41 -20.89 -48.77 -33.90
CA HIS A 41 -22.33 -48.98 -33.89
C HIS A 41 -22.73 -49.94 -35.02
N GLU A 42 -22.86 -51.23 -34.70
CA GLU A 42 -22.97 -52.34 -35.67
C GLU A 42 -24.11 -52.14 -36.67
N GLN A 43 -25.31 -51.74 -36.21
CA GLN A 43 -26.46 -51.49 -37.09
C GLN A 43 -26.24 -50.41 -38.15
N THR A 44 -25.25 -49.52 -37.97
CA THR A 44 -24.97 -48.41 -38.91
C THR A 44 -23.54 -48.40 -39.42
N HIS A 45 -22.77 -49.48 -39.19
CA HIS A 45 -21.36 -49.67 -39.58
C HIS A 45 -20.46 -48.44 -39.40
N SER A 46 -20.68 -47.66 -38.33
CA SER A 46 -20.04 -46.35 -38.14
C SER A 46 -19.67 -46.08 -36.69
N TRP A 47 -18.60 -45.31 -36.51
CA TRP A 47 -18.08 -44.88 -35.22
C TRP A 47 -18.85 -43.66 -34.71
N LYS A 48 -19.47 -43.75 -33.52
CA LYS A 48 -20.27 -42.67 -32.93
C LYS A 48 -19.82 -42.31 -31.52
N CYS A 49 -19.89 -41.03 -31.18
CA CYS A 49 -19.66 -40.53 -29.82
C CYS A 49 -20.87 -40.84 -28.93
N ARG A 50 -20.67 -41.50 -27.79
CA ARG A 50 -21.73 -41.69 -26.79
C ARG A 50 -22.09 -40.36 -26.12
N GLN A 51 -23.32 -39.88 -26.29
CA GLN A 51 -23.86 -38.81 -25.46
C GLN A 51 -24.49 -39.40 -24.18
N PRO A 52 -24.34 -38.75 -23.00
CA PRO A 52 -25.04 -39.16 -21.78
C PRO A 52 -26.53 -38.81 -21.87
N VAL A 53 -27.41 -39.74 -21.47
CA VAL A 53 -28.88 -39.54 -21.46
C VAL A 53 -29.34 -38.70 -20.25
N GLU A 54 -28.48 -38.49 -19.24
CA GLU A 54 -28.73 -37.62 -18.08
C GLU A 54 -27.50 -36.74 -17.77
N ASP A 55 -27.70 -35.57 -17.14
CA ASP A 55 -26.61 -34.69 -16.70
C ASP A 55 -25.74 -35.36 -15.59
N PRO A 56 -24.49 -35.78 -15.89
CA PRO A 56 -23.64 -36.47 -14.91
C PRO A 56 -23.15 -35.54 -13.78
N PHE A 57 -23.50 -34.25 -13.82
CA PHE A 57 -23.19 -33.26 -12.79
C PHE A 57 -24.39 -32.88 -11.92
N ALA A 58 -25.63 -33.28 -12.25
CA ALA A 58 -26.82 -32.95 -11.47
C ALA A 58 -26.70 -33.42 -10.01
N LYS A 59 -26.36 -34.70 -9.81
CA LYS A 59 -26.12 -35.29 -8.48
C LYS A 59 -24.99 -34.57 -7.72
N LYS A 60 -23.89 -34.22 -8.41
CA LYS A 60 -22.79 -33.44 -7.81
C LYS A 60 -23.17 -32.01 -7.43
N ARG A 61 -24.10 -31.37 -8.15
CA ARG A 61 -24.63 -30.05 -7.77
C ARG A 61 -25.49 -30.15 -6.51
N ALA A 62 -26.36 -31.16 -6.42
CA ALA A 62 -27.17 -31.42 -5.22
C ALA A 62 -26.30 -31.73 -3.99
N GLU A 63 -25.30 -32.61 -4.11
CA GLU A 63 -24.33 -32.92 -3.05
C GLU A 63 -23.55 -31.66 -2.61
N LYS A 64 -23.13 -30.82 -3.56
CA LYS A 64 -22.42 -29.56 -3.27
C LYS A 64 -23.32 -28.51 -2.59
N GLN A 65 -24.61 -28.46 -2.94
CA GLN A 65 -25.60 -27.61 -2.27
C GLN A 65 -25.86 -28.08 -0.83
N GLN A 66 -26.11 -29.38 -0.60
CA GLN A 66 -26.23 -29.94 0.75
C GLN A 66 -24.97 -29.67 1.60
N HIS A 67 -23.77 -29.85 1.03
CA HIS A 67 -22.53 -29.58 1.74
C HIS A 67 -22.36 -28.09 2.08
N ALA A 68 -22.72 -27.19 1.15
CA ALA A 68 -22.73 -25.75 1.40
C ALA A 68 -23.74 -25.34 2.50
N GLU A 69 -24.92 -25.96 2.53
CA GLU A 69 -25.94 -25.69 3.54
C GLU A 69 -25.54 -26.25 4.92
N LYS A 70 -24.97 -27.46 4.97
CA LYS A 70 -24.38 -28.04 6.19
C LYS A 70 -23.26 -27.14 6.73
N ASN A 71 -22.37 -26.64 5.88
CA ASN A 71 -21.34 -25.69 6.28
C ASN A 71 -21.92 -24.34 6.74
N ARG A 72 -23.03 -23.86 6.15
CA ARG A 72 -23.73 -22.65 6.60
C ARG A 72 -24.37 -22.86 7.98
N LYS A 73 -25.01 -24.00 8.23
CA LYS A 73 -25.60 -24.37 9.54
C LYS A 73 -24.52 -24.51 10.61
N ASN A 74 -23.44 -25.24 10.32
CA ASN A 74 -22.28 -25.37 11.21
C ASN A 74 -21.62 -24.01 11.52
N ARG A 75 -21.48 -23.12 10.52
CA ARG A 75 -20.95 -21.77 10.73
C ARG A 75 -21.87 -20.93 11.60
N LEU A 76 -23.19 -21.04 11.45
CA LEU A 76 -24.16 -20.34 12.29
C LEU A 76 -24.16 -20.86 13.73
N GLN A 77 -24.00 -22.17 13.92
CA GLN A 77 -23.87 -22.79 15.24
C GLN A 77 -22.56 -22.39 15.93
N ASN A 78 -21.43 -22.40 15.20
CA ASN A 78 -20.14 -21.91 15.70
C ASN A 78 -20.19 -20.42 16.04
N LEU A 79 -20.91 -19.59 15.28
CA LEU A 79 -21.13 -18.17 15.60
C LEU A 79 -21.97 -17.99 16.88
N LYS A 80 -23.05 -18.76 17.04
CA LYS A 80 -23.86 -18.77 18.29
C LYS A 80 -23.05 -19.25 19.50
N GLN A 81 -22.14 -20.20 19.30
CA GLN A 81 -21.29 -20.73 20.36
C GLN A 81 -20.15 -19.76 20.71
N ALA A 82 -19.54 -19.09 19.72
CA ALA A 82 -18.62 -17.99 19.93
C ALA A 82 -19.28 -16.80 20.66
N ALA A 83 -20.55 -16.49 20.35
CA ALA A 83 -21.31 -15.48 21.07
C ALA A 83 -21.59 -15.86 22.53
N LYS A 84 -21.75 -17.16 22.86
CA LYS A 84 -21.81 -17.64 24.25
C LYS A 84 -20.46 -17.57 24.98
N VAL A 85 -19.36 -17.81 24.27
CA VAL A 85 -17.99 -17.70 24.81
C VAL A 85 -17.54 -16.23 24.98
N ALA A 86 -18.24 -15.27 24.40
CA ALA A 86 -17.99 -13.84 24.62
C ALA A 86 -18.43 -13.32 26.01
N ALA A 87 -19.06 -14.18 26.84
CA ALA A 87 -19.49 -13.86 28.21
C ALA A 87 -18.50 -14.40 29.28
N PHE A 88 -17.21 -14.12 29.12
CA PHE A 88 -16.29 -14.13 30.27
C PHE A 88 -16.34 -12.76 30.97
N PRO A 89 -16.11 -12.68 32.30
CA PRO A 89 -16.02 -11.40 32.97
C PRO A 89 -14.93 -10.57 32.30
N SER A 90 -15.33 -9.39 31.82
CA SER A 90 -14.38 -8.41 31.31
C SER A 90 -13.42 -8.04 32.44
N PHE A 91 -12.18 -8.53 32.35
CA PHE A 91 -11.07 -7.91 33.06
C PHE A 91 -10.95 -6.48 32.55
N SER A 92 -11.61 -5.57 33.24
CA SER A 92 -11.32 -4.15 33.19
C SER A 92 -9.87 -3.99 33.68
N LEU A 93 -8.95 -4.00 32.71
CA LEU A 93 -7.69 -3.28 32.84
C LEU A 93 -8.08 -1.85 33.23
N GLY A 94 -8.00 -1.57 34.53
CA GLY A 94 -8.28 -0.24 35.06
C GLY A 94 -7.42 0.74 34.30
N ILE A 95 -8.04 1.78 33.75
CA ILE A 95 -7.30 2.90 33.18
C ILE A 95 -6.66 3.59 34.39
N THR A 96 -5.45 3.16 34.75
CA THR A 96 -4.59 3.89 35.66
C THR A 96 -4.42 5.27 35.05
N SER A 97 -4.97 6.30 35.70
CA SER A 97 -4.80 7.67 35.25
C SER A 97 -3.32 7.93 35.05
N ILE A 98 -2.95 8.33 33.84
CA ILE A 98 -1.55 8.62 33.51
C ILE A 98 -1.12 9.79 34.39
N ASP A 99 -0.20 9.53 35.32
CA ASP A 99 0.39 10.55 36.17
C ASP A 99 1.48 11.29 35.37
N PRO A 100 1.25 12.54 34.94
CA PRO A 100 2.20 13.23 34.07
C PRO A 100 3.50 13.57 34.79
N GLY A 101 3.44 13.80 36.11
CA GLY A 101 4.59 14.08 36.95
C GLY A 101 5.54 12.88 36.99
N LYS A 102 5.00 11.68 37.27
CA LYS A 102 5.79 10.44 37.29
C LYS A 102 6.36 10.09 35.91
N PHE A 103 5.59 10.27 34.84
CA PHE A 103 6.09 10.02 33.48
C PHE A 103 7.26 10.96 33.11
N LEU A 104 7.13 12.26 33.39
CA LEU A 104 8.21 13.24 33.17
C LEU A 104 9.42 12.98 34.08
N GLN A 105 9.21 12.51 35.31
CA GLN A 105 10.29 12.09 36.21
C GLN A 105 11.02 10.86 35.66
N CYS A 106 10.30 9.87 35.14
CA CYS A 106 10.90 8.71 34.47
C CYS A 106 11.78 9.16 33.29
N LEU A 107 11.30 10.04 32.42
CA LEU A 107 12.09 10.54 31.28
C LEU A 107 13.38 11.24 31.74
N LYS A 108 13.32 12.03 32.82
CA LYS A 108 14.52 12.66 33.42
C LYS A 108 15.52 11.63 33.97
N LEU A 109 15.03 10.57 34.62
CA LEU A 109 15.88 9.52 35.20
C LEU A 109 16.49 8.60 34.13
N GLN A 110 15.76 8.30 33.04
CA GLN A 110 16.23 7.45 31.95
C GLN A 110 17.11 8.19 30.94
N SER A 111 17.04 9.52 30.87
CA SER A 111 17.89 10.32 29.99
C SER A 111 19.32 10.42 30.52
N LYS A 112 20.15 9.43 30.18
CA LYS A 112 21.59 9.43 30.52
C LYS A 112 22.38 10.58 29.87
N THR A 113 21.85 11.19 28.81
CA THR A 113 22.54 12.21 28.00
C THR A 113 21.63 13.41 27.72
N GLY A 114 21.55 14.33 28.68
CA GLY A 114 20.96 15.67 28.50
C GLY A 114 19.42 15.73 28.55
N PHE A 115 18.88 16.90 28.21
CA PHE A 115 17.44 17.19 28.27
C PHE A 115 16.70 16.61 27.06
N ILE A 116 15.60 15.88 27.31
CA ILE A 116 14.65 15.45 26.28
C ILE A 116 13.56 16.53 26.13
N PRO A 117 13.38 17.15 24.95
CA PRO A 117 12.28 18.07 24.71
C PRO A 117 10.94 17.35 24.73
N VAL A 118 10.07 17.73 25.68
CA VAL A 118 8.69 17.23 25.82
C VAL A 118 7.72 18.40 25.79
N TYR A 119 6.63 18.25 25.05
CA TYR A 119 5.56 19.23 24.93
C TYR A 119 4.23 18.62 25.40
N THR A 120 3.55 19.33 26.29
CA THR A 120 2.23 19.02 26.86
C THR A 120 1.19 20.01 26.33
N SER A 121 -0.10 19.77 26.57
CA SER A 121 -1.18 20.71 26.23
C SER A 121 -0.99 22.14 26.77
N THR A 122 -0.27 22.31 27.88
CA THR A 122 0.09 23.61 28.48
C THR A 122 1.27 24.33 27.80
N SER A 123 2.00 23.66 26.91
CA SER A 123 3.14 24.24 26.20
C SER A 123 2.67 25.13 25.05
N SER A 124 3.10 26.39 24.98
CA SER A 124 2.69 27.34 23.94
C SER A 124 2.90 26.85 22.49
N ARG A 125 3.93 26.03 22.27
CA ARG A 125 4.25 25.42 20.97
C ARG A 125 3.54 24.09 20.69
N PHE A 126 2.73 23.56 21.60
CA PHE A 126 2.14 22.22 21.48
C PHE A 126 1.32 22.05 20.20
N SER A 127 0.33 22.91 19.97
CA SER A 127 -0.53 22.83 18.79
C SER A 127 0.25 22.98 17.48
N SER A 128 1.25 23.87 17.43
CA SER A 128 2.06 24.06 16.23
C SER A 128 2.96 22.86 15.93
N ILE A 129 3.57 22.24 16.94
CA ILE A 129 4.37 21.02 16.80
C ILE A 129 3.48 19.82 16.45
N TRP A 130 2.34 19.64 17.13
CA TRP A 130 1.39 18.58 16.85
C TRP A 130 0.91 18.62 15.40
N GLN A 131 0.55 19.79 14.90
CA GLN A 131 0.01 19.94 13.55
C GLN A 131 1.07 20.14 12.45
N SER A 132 2.35 20.31 12.79
CA SER A 132 3.40 20.69 11.82
C SER A 132 3.55 19.72 10.65
N THR A 133 3.63 18.42 10.94
CA THR A 133 3.83 17.33 9.97
C THR A 133 2.55 16.55 9.66
N VAL A 134 1.38 17.00 10.13
CA VAL A 134 0.12 16.34 9.78
C VAL A 134 -0.37 16.86 8.43
N HIS A 135 -0.14 16.06 7.39
CA HIS A 135 -0.43 16.44 6.01
C HIS A 135 -1.88 16.14 5.57
N ASN A 136 -2.50 15.08 6.12
CA ASN A 136 -3.92 14.77 5.93
C ASN A 136 -4.77 15.39 7.06
N ILE A 137 -5.34 16.57 6.83
CA ILE A 137 -6.10 17.31 7.86
C ILE A 137 -7.48 16.74 8.16
N ARG A 138 -7.92 15.68 7.45
CA ARG A 138 -9.12 14.90 7.82
C ARG A 138 -9.08 14.38 9.27
N PHE A 139 -7.88 14.24 9.84
CA PHE A 139 -7.65 13.73 11.18
C PHE A 139 -7.34 14.80 12.22
N ILE A 140 -7.52 16.09 11.92
CA ILE A 140 -7.31 17.19 12.87
C ILE A 140 -8.62 17.99 12.96
N THR A 141 -9.49 17.54 13.86
CA THR A 141 -10.76 18.18 14.19
C THR A 141 -10.79 18.58 15.67
N SER A 142 -11.78 19.36 16.08
CA SER A 142 -12.01 19.69 17.50
C SER A 142 -12.26 18.45 18.37
N ALA A 143 -12.84 17.38 17.80
CA ALA A 143 -13.11 16.11 18.46
C ALA A 143 -11.91 15.13 18.44
N THR A 144 -10.82 15.45 17.73
CA THR A 144 -9.63 14.59 17.72
C THR A 144 -8.93 14.60 19.08
N LEU A 145 -8.80 13.41 19.69
CA LEU A 145 -8.02 13.25 20.92
C LEU A 145 -6.57 13.70 20.68
N LYS A 146 -6.12 14.64 21.51
CA LYS A 146 -4.75 15.18 21.47
C LYS A 146 -3.82 14.24 22.24
N PRO A 147 -2.53 14.14 21.87
CA PRO A 147 -1.57 13.38 22.67
C PRO A 147 -1.32 14.07 24.01
N GLU A 148 -1.09 13.28 25.06
CA GLU A 148 -0.69 13.77 26.38
C GLU A 148 0.71 14.43 26.31
N PHE A 149 1.61 13.81 25.54
CA PHE A 149 2.98 14.24 25.35
C PHE A 149 3.39 14.16 23.89
N ILE A 150 4.18 15.14 23.42
CA ILE A 150 4.96 15.05 22.19
C ILE A 150 6.42 15.13 22.58
N ILE A 151 7.19 14.08 22.27
CA ILE A 151 8.60 13.94 22.60
C ILE A 151 9.42 14.11 21.32
N LEU A 152 10.38 15.03 21.31
CA LEU A 152 11.28 15.30 20.17
C LEU A 152 12.72 14.83 20.48
N PRO A 153 13.02 13.52 20.40
CA PRO A 153 14.36 12.98 20.66
C PRO A 153 15.42 13.62 19.74
N SER A 154 16.57 13.97 20.31
CA SER A 154 17.73 14.49 19.54
C SER A 154 18.84 13.44 19.32
N ASN A 155 18.74 12.29 19.99
CA ASN A 155 19.63 11.13 19.82
C ASN A 155 18.87 9.82 20.13
N GLU A 156 19.53 8.67 19.94
CA GLU A 156 18.95 7.34 20.14
C GLU A 156 18.63 7.02 21.62
N SER A 157 19.38 7.55 22.59
CA SER A 157 19.12 7.30 24.02
C SER A 157 17.80 7.92 24.47
N HIS A 158 17.41 9.06 23.88
CA HIS A 158 16.11 9.70 24.10
C HIS A 158 14.96 8.82 23.59
N VAL A 159 15.15 8.08 22.50
CA VAL A 159 14.18 7.08 22.01
C VAL A 159 14.06 5.92 22.99
N GLN A 160 15.19 5.38 23.48
CA GLN A 160 15.21 4.31 24.48
C GLN A 160 14.48 4.72 25.77
N ALA A 161 14.81 5.89 26.33
CA ALA A 161 14.15 6.46 27.51
C ALA A 161 12.64 6.61 27.31
N SER A 162 12.21 7.08 26.12
CA SER A 162 10.79 7.22 25.77
C SER A 162 10.07 5.88 25.74
N VAL A 163 10.68 4.84 25.16
CA VAL A 163 10.09 3.49 25.10
C VAL A 163 9.98 2.88 26.50
N ILE A 164 11.04 2.98 27.31
CA ILE A 164 11.07 2.46 28.68
C ILE A 164 9.96 3.10 29.53
N CYS A 165 9.90 4.44 29.56
CA CYS A 165 8.89 5.15 30.36
C CYS A 165 7.47 4.95 29.84
N SER A 166 7.27 4.92 28.52
CA SER A 166 5.94 4.66 27.94
C SER A 166 5.44 3.27 28.30
N LYS A 167 6.33 2.26 28.34
CA LYS A 167 6.00 0.91 28.78
C LYS A 167 5.72 0.86 30.29
N GLN A 168 6.58 1.46 31.11
CA GLN A 168 6.45 1.49 32.57
C GLN A 168 5.15 2.18 33.04
N HIS A 169 4.70 3.21 32.32
CA HIS A 169 3.48 3.96 32.64
C HIS A 169 2.25 3.55 31.82
N GLY A 170 2.33 2.47 31.03
CA GLY A 170 1.20 1.93 30.27
C GLY A 170 0.66 2.83 29.14
N ILE A 171 1.40 3.86 28.74
CA ILE A 171 0.97 4.85 27.74
C ILE A 171 1.15 4.27 26.34
N LEU A 172 0.15 4.44 25.46
CA LEU A 172 0.28 4.07 24.06
C LEU A 172 1.24 5.03 23.32
N MET A 173 2.28 4.48 22.70
CA MET A 173 3.20 5.24 21.86
C MET A 173 2.77 5.20 20.39
N LYS A 174 2.56 6.37 19.77
CA LYS A 174 2.51 6.54 18.32
C LYS A 174 3.86 7.13 17.86
N ILE A 175 4.46 6.59 16.79
CA ILE A 175 5.76 7.05 16.28
C ILE A 175 5.53 7.86 15.00
N ARG A 176 6.14 9.04 14.92
CA ARG A 176 6.01 9.97 13.79
C ARG A 176 7.36 10.37 13.24
N SER A 177 7.48 10.43 11.91
CA SER A 177 8.66 10.94 11.21
C SER A 177 8.23 12.00 10.21
N GLY A 178 7.84 11.60 8.99
CA GLY A 178 7.30 12.52 7.98
C GLY A 178 5.80 12.85 8.12
N GLY A 179 5.04 12.13 8.95
CA GLY A 179 3.61 12.40 9.17
C GLY A 179 2.67 12.15 7.97
N HIS A 180 3.15 11.45 6.94
CA HIS A 180 2.42 11.08 5.71
C HIS A 180 1.52 9.83 5.84
N ASP A 181 1.13 9.41 7.04
CA ASP A 181 0.23 8.25 7.18
C ASP A 181 -1.16 8.59 6.63
N TYR A 182 -1.63 7.81 5.65
CA TYR A 182 -2.87 8.09 4.89
C TYR A 182 -4.12 8.14 5.77
N GLU A 183 -4.07 7.45 6.91
CA GLU A 183 -5.16 7.33 7.87
C GLU A 183 -4.79 7.97 9.23
N GLY A 184 -3.76 8.82 9.26
CA GLY A 184 -3.36 9.60 10.42
C GLY A 184 -2.71 8.80 11.56
N LEU A 185 -2.49 7.48 11.42
CA LEU A 185 -2.14 6.59 12.55
C LEU A 185 -0.78 6.85 13.22
N SER A 186 0.01 7.80 12.71
CA SER A 186 1.22 8.31 13.38
C SER A 186 0.95 9.49 14.33
N SER A 187 -0.26 10.05 14.32
CA SER A 187 -0.59 11.35 14.96
C SER A 187 -1.89 11.35 15.76
N ILE A 188 -2.72 10.31 15.65
CA ILE A 188 -4.02 10.17 16.35
C ILE A 188 -4.20 8.79 17.02
N SER A 189 -5.14 8.72 17.95
CA SER A 189 -5.50 7.54 18.74
C SER A 189 -6.91 7.73 19.35
N ASP A 190 -7.66 6.65 19.56
CA ASP A 190 -8.93 6.67 20.30
C ASP A 190 -8.75 6.56 21.84
N VAL A 191 -7.51 6.33 22.29
CA VAL A 191 -7.13 6.21 23.71
C VAL A 191 -5.94 7.12 24.04
N PRO A 192 -5.76 7.53 25.32
CA PRO A 192 -4.63 8.36 25.75
C PRO A 192 -3.29 7.81 25.26
N PHE A 193 -2.49 8.69 24.68
CA PHE A 193 -1.30 8.33 23.92
C PHE A 193 -0.26 9.45 23.96
N LEU A 194 0.98 9.10 23.59
CA LEU A 194 2.04 10.06 23.29
C LEU A 194 2.51 9.92 21.84
N ILE A 195 3.11 10.98 21.31
CA ILE A 195 3.81 10.96 20.03
C ILE A 195 5.31 11.02 20.30
N LEU A 196 6.04 10.01 19.81
CA LEU A 196 7.48 10.09 19.64
C LEU A 196 7.77 10.61 18.22
N ASP A 197 8.14 11.89 18.10
CA ASP A 197 8.31 12.58 16.83
C ASP A 197 9.80 12.72 16.49
N LEU A 198 10.25 11.93 15.53
CA LEU A 198 11.64 11.76 15.12
C LEU A 198 12.15 12.90 14.20
N SER A 199 11.43 14.02 14.08
CA SER A 199 11.76 15.13 13.17
C SER A 199 13.12 15.82 13.44
N ASN A 200 13.70 15.59 14.62
CA ASN A 200 15.05 16.01 15.00
C ASN A 200 16.14 14.96 14.66
N LEU A 201 15.79 13.68 14.53
CA LEU A 201 16.71 12.61 14.09
C LEU A 201 16.80 12.60 12.56
N ARG A 202 17.46 13.62 12.02
CA ARG A 202 17.52 13.92 10.58
C ARG A 202 18.94 14.01 10.00
N ALA A 203 19.92 13.39 10.66
CA ALA A 203 21.24 13.20 10.08
C ALA A 203 21.10 12.27 8.86
N ILE A 204 21.37 12.79 7.67
CA ILE A 204 21.22 12.08 6.40
C ILE A 204 22.59 12.01 5.73
N SER A 205 22.98 10.80 5.33
CA SER A 205 24.15 10.50 4.50
C SER A 205 23.70 9.43 3.49
N VAL A 206 23.45 9.84 2.24
CA VAL A 206 22.79 9.00 1.20
C VAL A 206 23.29 9.38 -0.20
N ASP A 207 23.34 8.38 -1.09
CA ASP A 207 23.86 8.40 -2.47
C ASP A 207 22.87 7.69 -3.45
N ALA A 208 22.89 8.09 -4.74
CA ALA A 208 22.25 7.50 -5.95
C ALA A 208 20.69 7.61 -6.24
N GLU A 209 20.25 7.11 -7.43
CA GLU A 209 19.29 7.78 -8.37
C GLU A 209 17.92 7.06 -8.76
N ASN A 210 17.06 7.63 -9.67
CA ASN A 210 15.55 7.53 -9.82
C ASN A 210 14.98 6.50 -10.89
N LYS A 211 13.86 6.72 -11.65
CA LYS A 211 12.34 6.65 -11.45
C LYS A 211 11.61 6.82 -12.85
N THR A 212 10.38 7.37 -13.05
CA THR A 212 9.02 6.78 -13.39
C THR A 212 8.21 7.60 -14.47
N ALA A 213 7.26 7.08 -15.35
CA ALA A 213 6.09 7.78 -16.09
C ALA A 213 5.21 7.18 -17.36
N TRP A 214 3.83 7.11 -17.47
CA TRP A 214 2.86 6.18 -18.31
C TRP A 214 1.57 6.88 -18.94
N VAL A 215 0.64 6.16 -19.64
CA VAL A 215 -0.80 6.47 -20.13
C VAL A 215 -1.23 7.27 -21.40
N GLN A 216 -1.43 6.61 -22.56
CA GLN A 216 -2.53 6.82 -23.54
C GLN A 216 -2.90 5.65 -24.53
N SER A 217 -2.07 4.77 -25.12
CA SER A 217 -0.85 4.15 -24.57
C SER A 217 -1.05 3.81 -23.07
N VAL A 218 -2.32 3.53 -22.70
CA VAL A 218 -2.80 3.06 -21.40
C VAL A 218 -2.89 1.56 -21.50
N HIS A 219 -3.85 1.09 -22.31
CA HIS A 219 -4.11 -0.31 -22.55
C HIS A 219 -2.83 -1.04 -22.95
N ARG A 220 -2.18 -0.54 -24.00
CA ARG A 220 -0.90 -1.04 -24.49
C ARG A 220 0.22 -0.99 -23.46
N TRP A 221 0.26 0.02 -22.60
CA TRP A 221 1.27 0.11 -21.54
C TRP A 221 1.17 -1.08 -20.58
N GLN A 222 -0.06 -1.54 -20.27
CA GLN A 222 -0.27 -2.67 -19.34
C GLN A 222 0.35 -3.97 -19.87
N GLU A 223 0.50 -4.06 -21.19
CA GLU A 223 1.11 -5.19 -21.90
C GLU A 223 2.63 -5.04 -21.99
N VAL A 224 3.12 -3.86 -22.40
CA VAL A 224 4.54 -3.67 -22.75
C VAL A 224 5.44 -3.24 -21.60
N ALA A 225 4.92 -2.47 -20.63
CA ALA A 225 5.76 -1.75 -19.68
C ALA A 225 6.58 -2.63 -18.74
N ARG A 226 6.07 -3.83 -18.41
CA ARG A 226 6.80 -4.83 -17.62
C ARG A 226 8.01 -5.44 -18.33
N ASN A 227 8.10 -5.25 -19.65
CA ASN A 227 9.14 -5.80 -20.52
C ASN A 227 10.03 -4.69 -21.13
N LEU A 228 9.83 -3.43 -20.76
CA LEU A 228 10.74 -2.33 -21.15
C LEU A 228 12.10 -2.47 -20.41
N PRO A 229 13.17 -1.84 -20.94
CA PRO A 229 14.49 -1.89 -20.32
C PRO A 229 14.48 -1.43 -18.85
N GLN A 230 15.36 -1.98 -18.02
CA GLN A 230 15.38 -1.69 -16.57
C GLN A 230 15.72 -0.22 -16.26
N GLU A 231 16.36 0.44 -17.22
CA GLU A 231 16.72 1.85 -17.25
C GLU A 231 15.51 2.79 -17.47
N LEU A 232 14.36 2.27 -17.93
CA LEU A 232 13.15 3.03 -18.19
C LEU A 232 12.05 2.69 -17.18
N LEU A 233 11.63 3.66 -16.37
CA LEU A 233 10.47 3.47 -15.50
C LEU A 233 9.33 4.44 -15.87
N ILE A 234 8.10 3.98 -15.66
CA ILE A 234 6.97 4.35 -16.53
C ILE A 234 5.59 4.32 -15.78
N ARG A 235 5.20 5.25 -14.84
CA ARG A 235 3.96 5.38 -13.96
C ARG A 235 2.73 6.26 -14.42
N ALA A 236 1.51 5.75 -14.28
CA ALA A 236 0.19 6.37 -14.28
C ALA A 236 0.05 7.77 -13.72
N ALA A 237 -0.47 8.72 -14.49
CA ALA A 237 -1.31 9.78 -13.93
C ALA A 237 -2.55 10.01 -14.82
N ILE A 238 -3.72 9.56 -14.34
CA ILE A 238 -5.03 9.78 -14.97
C ILE A 238 -5.88 10.64 -14.02
N ALA A 239 -6.36 11.79 -14.50
CA ALA A 239 -7.17 12.72 -13.73
C ALA A 239 -8.10 13.53 -14.66
N PRO A 240 -9.26 14.02 -14.19
CA PRO A 240 -10.06 14.99 -14.93
C PRO A 240 -9.34 16.35 -15.00
N VAL A 241 -9.53 17.05 -16.11
CA VAL A 241 -9.06 18.44 -16.35
C VAL A 241 -10.17 19.25 -17.03
N GLY A 242 -10.15 20.57 -16.84
CA GLY A 242 -11.18 21.50 -17.33
C GLY A 242 -12.04 22.09 -16.21
N THR A 243 -12.97 22.97 -16.57
CA THR A 243 -13.97 23.54 -15.65
C THR A 243 -15.04 22.49 -15.33
N GLU A 244 -15.85 22.70 -14.27
CA GLU A 244 -16.88 21.73 -13.86
C GLU A 244 -17.86 21.37 -14.99
N GLU A 245 -18.21 22.35 -15.81
CA GLU A 245 -19.12 22.24 -16.97
C GLU A 245 -18.49 21.54 -18.19
N ARG A 246 -17.16 21.53 -18.30
CA ARG A 246 -16.41 20.98 -19.44
C ARG A 246 -15.18 20.19 -18.99
N ARG A 247 -15.40 19.15 -18.18
CA ARG A 247 -14.37 18.19 -17.78
C ARG A 247 -14.09 17.17 -18.87
N THR A 248 -12.81 16.86 -19.07
CA THR A 248 -12.33 15.70 -19.85
C THR A 248 -11.27 14.94 -19.06
N ILE A 249 -11.00 13.68 -19.41
CA ILE A 249 -9.94 12.89 -18.76
C ILE A 249 -8.61 13.18 -19.45
N LYS A 250 -7.63 13.65 -18.68
CA LYS A 250 -6.23 13.71 -19.10
C LYS A 250 -5.47 12.50 -18.58
N ALA A 251 -4.69 11.92 -19.48
CA ALA A 251 -3.78 10.83 -19.22
C ALA A 251 -2.35 11.37 -19.47
N SER A 252 -1.48 11.34 -18.45
CA SER A 252 -0.16 11.99 -18.50
C SER A 252 1.02 11.04 -18.30
N PHE A 253 1.88 10.97 -19.33
CA PHE A 253 3.22 10.40 -19.30
C PHE A 253 4.22 11.37 -18.70
N ILE A 254 4.85 10.90 -17.62
CA ILE A 254 5.73 11.70 -16.77
C ILE A 254 7.12 11.01 -16.70
N SER A 255 7.60 10.35 -17.78
CA SER A 255 8.65 9.28 -17.69
C SER A 255 10.02 9.76 -17.27
N LEU A 256 10.85 8.82 -16.82
CA LEU A 256 12.26 9.05 -16.61
C LEU A 256 13.05 7.82 -17.08
N PHE A 257 14.12 8.10 -17.80
CA PHE A 257 14.99 7.14 -18.46
C PHE A 257 16.45 7.40 -18.07
N LEU A 258 17.16 6.35 -17.68
CA LEU A 258 18.58 6.40 -17.33
C LEU A 258 19.44 6.20 -18.59
N GLY A 259 19.59 7.26 -19.37
CA GLY A 259 20.28 7.28 -20.66
C GLY A 259 20.13 8.64 -21.36
N ASP A 260 20.30 8.66 -22.68
CA ASP A 260 20.09 9.84 -23.53
C ASP A 260 18.78 9.77 -24.34
N SER A 261 18.34 10.91 -24.89
CA SER A 261 17.04 11.06 -25.55
C SER A 261 16.95 10.32 -26.89
N LYS A 262 18.09 10.08 -27.54
CA LYS A 262 18.17 9.30 -28.78
C LYS A 262 17.94 7.82 -28.50
N LYS A 263 18.59 7.27 -27.45
CA LYS A 263 18.33 5.91 -26.95
C LYS A 263 16.88 5.77 -26.51
N LEU A 264 16.34 6.73 -25.76
CA LEU A 264 14.93 6.73 -25.37
C LEU A 264 14.01 6.70 -26.59
N SER A 265 14.22 7.57 -27.58
CA SER A 265 13.40 7.61 -28.80
C SER A 265 13.41 6.25 -29.52
N THR A 266 14.57 5.58 -29.58
CA THR A 266 14.68 4.22 -30.14
C THR A 266 13.89 3.19 -29.32
N VAL A 267 14.07 3.16 -28.00
CA VAL A 267 13.33 2.26 -27.08
C VAL A 267 11.81 2.48 -27.20
N MET A 268 11.37 3.74 -27.27
CA MET A 268 9.95 4.08 -27.36
C MET A 268 9.38 3.82 -28.75
N LYS A 269 10.13 4.01 -29.84
CA LYS A 269 9.66 3.62 -31.19
C LYS A 269 9.50 2.11 -31.36
N GLN A 270 10.34 1.32 -30.69
CA GLN A 270 10.29 -0.15 -30.75
C GLN A 270 9.27 -0.75 -29.77
N GLY A 271 9.34 -0.34 -28.51
CA GLY A 271 8.51 -0.90 -27.43
C GLY A 271 7.18 -0.18 -27.22
N PHE A 272 7.03 1.06 -27.71
CA PHE A 272 5.83 1.86 -27.47
C PHE A 272 5.50 2.96 -28.52
N PRO A 273 5.44 2.64 -29.83
CA PRO A 273 5.19 3.63 -30.87
C PRO A 273 3.85 4.37 -30.72
N GLU A 274 2.85 3.77 -30.08
CA GLU A 274 1.52 4.34 -29.85
C GLU A 274 1.50 5.51 -28.84
N LEU A 275 2.64 5.85 -28.23
CA LEU A 275 2.82 7.12 -27.52
C LEU A 275 3.10 8.30 -28.47
N GLY A 276 3.68 8.04 -29.65
CA GLY A 276 4.09 9.11 -30.56
C GLY A 276 5.18 10.03 -29.98
N LEU A 277 6.06 9.51 -29.12
CA LEU A 277 7.08 10.32 -28.44
C LEU A 277 8.07 10.96 -29.42
N GLU A 278 8.16 12.28 -29.41
CA GLU A 278 9.14 13.05 -30.18
C GLU A 278 10.29 13.58 -29.30
N SER A 279 11.41 13.93 -29.94
CA SER A 279 12.58 14.50 -29.24
C SER A 279 12.26 15.82 -28.53
N LYS A 280 11.30 16.61 -29.05
CA LYS A 280 10.83 17.88 -28.44
C LYS A 280 10.11 17.68 -27.10
N ASP A 281 9.55 16.49 -26.88
CA ASP A 281 8.87 16.13 -25.63
C ASP A 281 9.85 15.64 -24.55
N CYS A 282 11.12 15.45 -24.94
CA CYS A 282 12.18 14.94 -24.08
C CYS A 282 12.95 16.12 -23.46
N THR A 283 13.21 16.04 -22.15
CA THR A 283 14.09 17.01 -21.47
C THR A 283 15.22 16.25 -20.80
N GLU A 284 16.43 16.46 -21.32
CA GLU A 284 17.65 15.95 -20.70
C GLU A 284 18.05 16.84 -19.53
N MET A 285 18.30 16.24 -18.37
CA MET A 285 18.75 16.97 -17.19
C MET A 285 19.55 16.06 -16.24
N SER A 286 20.23 16.64 -15.26
CA SER A 286 20.82 15.85 -14.18
C SER A 286 19.73 15.20 -13.33
N TRP A 287 20.08 14.09 -12.68
CA TRP A 287 19.16 13.35 -11.84
C TRP A 287 18.44 14.20 -10.80
N ILE A 288 19.19 15.03 -10.06
CA ILE A 288 18.64 15.82 -8.97
C ILE A 288 17.66 16.89 -9.49
N ARG A 289 17.84 17.36 -10.74
CA ARG A 289 16.83 18.19 -11.43
C ARG A 289 15.57 17.38 -11.76
N SER A 290 15.70 16.12 -12.16
CA SER A 290 14.54 15.23 -12.32
C SER A 290 13.75 15.05 -11.02
N VAL A 291 14.40 15.08 -9.85
CA VAL A 291 13.70 15.01 -8.54
C VAL A 291 12.80 16.23 -8.32
N LEU A 292 13.31 17.45 -8.57
CA LEU A 292 12.51 18.69 -8.48
C LEU A 292 11.29 18.63 -9.39
N TRP A 293 11.52 18.32 -10.66
CA TRP A 293 10.46 18.24 -11.67
C TRP A 293 9.43 17.15 -11.31
N TYR A 294 9.88 15.99 -10.83
CA TYR A 294 8.98 14.90 -10.40
C TYR A 294 8.17 15.24 -9.14
N ALA A 295 8.68 16.13 -8.29
CA ALA A 295 7.95 16.67 -7.15
C ALA A 295 6.91 17.75 -7.57
N GLY A 296 6.87 18.14 -8.84
CA GLY A 296 6.00 19.20 -9.35
C GLY A 296 6.46 20.60 -8.94
N MET A 297 7.76 20.78 -8.67
CA MET A 297 8.34 22.10 -8.38
C MET A 297 8.49 22.91 -9.68
N PRO A 298 8.49 24.26 -9.60
CA PRO A 298 8.73 25.13 -10.76
C PRO A 298 10.06 24.84 -11.46
N ASP A 299 10.14 25.09 -12.76
CA ASP A 299 11.37 24.85 -13.55
C ASP A 299 12.57 25.70 -13.09
N ASN A 300 12.29 26.90 -12.52
CA ASN A 300 13.29 27.75 -11.88
C ASN A 300 13.58 27.40 -10.41
N GLY A 301 13.00 26.31 -9.89
CA GLY A 301 13.22 25.82 -8.53
C GLY A 301 14.69 25.51 -8.24
N THR A 302 15.05 25.55 -6.97
CA THR A 302 16.40 25.35 -6.46
C THR A 302 16.52 24.02 -5.71
N LEU A 303 17.74 23.50 -5.55
CA LEU A 303 17.95 22.30 -4.74
C LEU A 303 17.56 22.49 -3.26
N ASN A 304 17.57 23.73 -2.77
CA ASN A 304 17.14 24.08 -1.42
C ASN A 304 15.63 23.87 -1.20
N ASP A 305 14.82 23.86 -2.27
CA ASP A 305 13.38 23.60 -2.15
C ASP A 305 13.09 22.15 -1.73
N LEU A 306 14.01 21.21 -2.00
CA LEU A 306 13.95 19.84 -1.48
C LEU A 306 14.18 19.75 0.04
N LEU A 307 14.80 20.77 0.65
CA LEU A 307 15.00 20.87 2.10
C LEU A 307 13.76 21.47 2.80
N ASN A 308 12.80 22.02 2.05
CA ASN A 308 11.59 22.60 2.61
C ASN A 308 10.64 21.51 3.13
N ARG A 309 10.36 21.54 4.43
CA ARG A 309 9.42 20.62 5.11
C ARG A 309 7.99 21.15 5.17
N THR A 310 7.76 22.38 4.74
CA THR A 310 6.43 22.99 4.65
C THR A 310 5.70 22.40 3.45
N GLN A 311 4.54 21.77 3.67
CA GLN A 311 3.72 21.23 2.59
C GLN A 311 2.27 21.64 2.77
N SER A 312 1.58 21.86 1.65
CA SER A 312 0.15 22.18 1.63
C SER A 312 -0.66 21.09 2.33
N LYS A 313 -1.30 21.47 3.44
CA LYS A 313 -2.27 20.64 4.15
C LYS A 313 -3.52 20.47 3.30
N ARG A 314 -4.05 19.25 3.26
CA ARG A 314 -5.19 18.89 2.43
C ARG A 314 -5.98 17.75 3.05
N PHE A 315 -7.27 17.67 2.75
CA PHE A 315 -8.03 16.47 3.05
C PHE A 315 -7.74 15.42 1.97
N ALA A 316 -7.59 14.17 2.38
CA ALA A 316 -7.36 13.07 1.45
C ALA A 316 -7.97 11.73 1.90
N LYS A 317 -8.36 10.94 0.90
CA LYS A 317 -8.58 9.49 1.04
C LYS A 317 -7.86 8.80 -0.11
N GLY A 318 -6.99 7.86 0.23
CA GLY A 318 -6.28 7.01 -0.72
C GLY A 318 -6.64 5.54 -0.57
N LYS A 319 -6.43 4.77 -1.64
CA LYS A 319 -6.57 3.31 -1.70
C LYS A 319 -5.56 2.72 -2.69
N SER A 320 -5.38 1.41 -2.70
CA SER A 320 -4.50 0.76 -3.67
C SER A 320 -4.94 -0.65 -4.08
N ASP A 321 -4.48 -1.05 -5.26
CA ASP A 321 -4.65 -2.38 -5.84
C ASP A 321 -3.38 -2.84 -6.56
N TYR A 322 -3.33 -4.11 -6.92
CA TYR A 322 -2.40 -4.64 -7.92
C TYR A 322 -3.15 -5.35 -9.03
N VAL A 323 -2.67 -5.18 -10.27
CA VAL A 323 -3.22 -5.79 -11.48
C VAL A 323 -2.30 -6.89 -11.98
N LYS A 324 -2.90 -8.02 -12.35
CA LYS A 324 -2.23 -9.25 -12.80
C LYS A 324 -2.54 -9.59 -14.27
N THR A 325 -3.58 -9.00 -14.84
CA THR A 325 -4.05 -9.16 -16.23
C THR A 325 -4.53 -7.80 -16.74
N PRO A 326 -4.32 -7.40 -18.01
CA PRO A 326 -4.71 -6.08 -18.50
C PRO A 326 -6.20 -5.80 -18.28
N ILE A 327 -6.52 -4.59 -17.84
CA ILE A 327 -7.89 -4.11 -17.69
C ILE A 327 -8.46 -3.85 -19.08
N PRO A 328 -9.58 -4.48 -19.48
CA PRO A 328 -10.18 -4.28 -20.79
C PRO A 328 -10.65 -2.83 -20.96
N VAL A 329 -10.68 -2.35 -22.21
CA VAL A 329 -11.05 -0.96 -22.55
C VAL A 329 -12.36 -0.51 -21.89
N VAL A 330 -13.42 -1.32 -21.97
CA VAL A 330 -14.71 -1.03 -21.32
C VAL A 330 -14.62 -0.87 -19.79
N GLY A 331 -13.66 -1.53 -19.15
CA GLY A 331 -13.36 -1.37 -17.72
C GLY A 331 -12.63 -0.07 -17.41
N LEU A 332 -11.70 0.35 -18.27
CA LEU A 332 -11.04 1.65 -18.17
C LEU A 332 -12.04 2.80 -18.42
N GLU A 333 -12.89 2.69 -19.45
CA GLU A 333 -13.91 3.69 -19.75
C GLU A 333 -14.91 3.89 -18.61
N GLY A 334 -15.37 2.81 -17.98
CA GLY A 334 -16.24 2.90 -16.81
C GLY A 334 -15.52 3.51 -15.60
N ALA A 335 -14.24 3.21 -15.40
CA ALA A 335 -13.43 3.86 -14.37
C ALA A 335 -13.30 5.37 -14.64
N TRP A 336 -13.01 5.77 -15.89
CA TRP A 336 -12.92 7.16 -16.32
C TRP A 336 -14.25 7.92 -16.15
N LYS A 337 -15.40 7.29 -16.46
CA LYS A 337 -16.74 7.83 -16.19
C LYS A 337 -17.02 8.06 -14.70
N LEU A 338 -16.36 7.32 -13.80
CA LEU A 338 -16.45 7.55 -12.35
C LEU A 338 -15.47 8.65 -11.87
N LEU A 339 -14.27 8.73 -12.45
CA LEU A 339 -13.30 9.81 -12.18
C LEU A 339 -13.86 11.20 -12.53
N MET A 340 -14.60 11.35 -13.62
CA MET A 340 -15.17 12.66 -13.99
C MET A 340 -16.19 13.21 -12.98
N LYS A 341 -16.77 12.34 -12.12
CA LYS A 341 -17.80 12.69 -11.12
C LYS A 341 -17.26 13.19 -9.78
N GLU A 342 -15.96 13.29 -9.62
CA GLU A 342 -15.29 13.70 -8.38
C GLU A 342 -14.41 14.93 -8.62
N VAL A 343 -14.17 15.73 -7.58
CA VAL A 343 -13.61 17.09 -7.69
C VAL A 343 -12.13 17.08 -8.07
N ARG A 344 -11.27 16.36 -7.31
CA ARG A 344 -9.84 16.17 -7.64
C ARG A 344 -9.37 14.72 -7.41
N PRO A 345 -9.92 13.74 -8.15
CA PRO A 345 -9.45 12.37 -8.10
C PRO A 345 -8.24 12.16 -9.02
N VAL A 346 -7.36 11.25 -8.63
CA VAL A 346 -6.24 10.79 -9.43
C VAL A 346 -6.17 9.27 -9.35
N MET A 347 -6.20 8.61 -10.52
CA MET A 347 -5.77 7.22 -10.65
C MET A 347 -4.33 7.21 -11.14
N THR A 348 -3.42 6.85 -10.24
CA THR A 348 -1.99 6.64 -10.50
C THR A 348 -1.72 5.14 -10.60
N MET A 349 -0.78 4.72 -11.45
CA MET A 349 -0.54 3.31 -11.78
C MET A 349 0.99 3.10 -11.89
N HIS A 350 1.63 2.08 -11.32
CA HIS A 350 3.09 1.97 -11.30
C HIS A 350 3.55 0.64 -11.94
N PRO A 351 4.51 0.62 -12.89
CA PRO A 351 5.04 -0.60 -13.51
C PRO A 351 5.65 -1.54 -12.50
N PHE A 352 5.36 -2.81 -12.69
CA PHE A 352 6.12 -3.94 -12.15
C PHE A 352 6.80 -4.64 -13.35
N GLY A 353 7.43 -5.79 -13.17
CA GLY A 353 8.43 -6.29 -14.12
C GLY A 353 9.85 -5.85 -13.75
N GLY A 354 10.79 -6.05 -14.68
CA GLY A 354 12.21 -5.82 -14.45
C GLY A 354 12.70 -6.46 -13.14
N ARG A 355 13.46 -5.70 -12.34
CA ARG A 355 14.00 -6.15 -11.05
C ARG A 355 12.93 -6.60 -10.03
N MET A 356 11.66 -6.19 -10.18
CA MET A 356 10.57 -6.63 -9.30
C MET A 356 10.10 -8.07 -9.57
N ASP A 357 10.34 -8.61 -10.76
CA ASP A 357 10.04 -10.01 -11.11
C ASP A 357 11.15 -10.97 -10.67
N GLU A 358 12.38 -10.47 -10.52
CA GLU A 358 13.57 -11.25 -10.11
C GLU A 358 13.60 -11.56 -8.61
N ILE A 359 12.98 -10.71 -7.78
CA ILE A 359 12.97 -10.83 -6.32
C ILE A 359 11.83 -11.76 -5.88
N ALA A 360 12.11 -12.76 -5.05
CA ALA A 360 11.09 -13.70 -4.54
C ALA A 360 10.04 -12.99 -3.65
N GLU A 361 8.77 -13.43 -3.70
CA GLU A 361 7.71 -12.88 -2.84
C GLU A 361 8.03 -12.98 -1.34
N THR A 362 8.86 -13.96 -0.94
CA THR A 362 9.22 -14.24 0.46
C THR A 362 10.53 -13.61 0.93
N GLU A 363 11.26 -12.92 0.04
CA GLU A 363 12.59 -12.35 0.31
C GLU A 363 12.52 -11.34 1.46
N ILE A 364 11.56 -10.41 1.37
CA ILE A 364 11.25 -9.39 2.38
C ILE A 364 9.73 -9.37 2.60
N PRO A 365 9.21 -8.70 3.66
CA PRO A 365 7.78 -8.67 3.95
C PRO A 365 6.88 -8.26 2.79
N TYR A 366 7.34 -7.33 1.94
CA TYR A 366 6.63 -6.83 0.75
C TYR A 366 6.56 -7.91 -0.35
N PRO A 367 5.37 -8.48 -0.63
CA PRO A 367 5.25 -9.72 -1.39
C PRO A 367 4.92 -9.52 -2.87
N HIS A 368 4.61 -8.30 -3.32
CA HIS A 368 4.07 -8.07 -4.66
C HIS A 368 5.23 -8.05 -5.68
N ARG A 369 5.47 -9.18 -6.33
CA ARG A 369 6.62 -9.41 -7.22
C ARG A 369 6.13 -9.92 -8.59
N ASN A 370 6.81 -10.90 -9.15
CA ASN A 370 6.48 -11.61 -10.39
C ASN A 370 4.98 -11.91 -10.53
N GLY A 371 4.47 -11.83 -11.77
CA GLY A 371 3.04 -11.92 -12.09
C GLY A 371 2.26 -10.63 -11.82
N THR A 372 2.90 -9.58 -11.32
CA THR A 372 2.30 -8.23 -11.23
C THR A 372 2.61 -7.46 -12.51
N LEU A 373 1.59 -6.94 -13.16
CA LEU A 373 1.77 -6.00 -14.28
C LEU A 373 2.04 -4.60 -13.72
N PHE A 374 1.20 -4.17 -12.77
CA PHE A 374 1.29 -2.86 -12.15
C PHE A 374 0.54 -2.75 -10.82
N GLN A 375 0.93 -1.79 -10.00
CA GLN A 375 0.16 -1.31 -8.84
C GLN A 375 -0.75 -0.16 -9.28
N ILE A 376 -1.94 -0.01 -8.69
CA ILE A 376 -2.76 1.20 -8.79
C ILE A 376 -2.79 1.89 -7.43
N GLN A 377 -2.62 3.21 -7.43
CA GLN A 377 -2.91 4.12 -6.34
C GLN A 377 -4.12 4.98 -6.75
N TYR A 378 -5.17 4.93 -5.95
CA TYR A 378 -6.32 5.83 -6.08
C TYR A 378 -6.19 6.89 -5.00
N LEU A 379 -6.39 8.16 -5.35
CA LEU A 379 -6.32 9.28 -4.40
C LEU A 379 -7.39 10.30 -4.77
N THR A 380 -8.21 10.72 -3.81
CA THR A 380 -9.05 11.92 -3.93
C THR A 380 -8.60 12.93 -2.88
N ILE A 381 -8.50 14.20 -3.29
CA ILE A 381 -8.04 15.33 -2.48
C ILE A 381 -9.11 16.42 -2.52
N TRP A 382 -9.39 17.03 -1.37
CA TRP A 382 -10.32 18.15 -1.27
C TRP A 382 -9.81 19.22 -0.29
N THR A 383 -10.43 20.39 -0.34
CA THR A 383 -10.07 21.60 0.43
C THR A 383 -11.18 22.04 1.38
N GLU A 384 -12.40 21.61 1.09
CA GLU A 384 -13.65 21.99 1.71
C GLU A 384 -13.77 21.32 3.09
N GLN A 385 -14.11 22.09 4.12
CA GLN A 385 -14.26 21.57 5.48
C GLN A 385 -15.69 21.11 5.72
N GLY A 386 -15.85 19.96 6.38
CA GLY A 386 -17.15 19.41 6.75
C GLY A 386 -17.08 17.89 6.90
N SER A 387 -17.87 17.34 7.83
CA SER A 387 -18.05 15.89 7.95
C SER A 387 -18.77 15.33 6.72
N GLU A 388 -19.87 15.96 6.31
CA GLU A 388 -20.67 15.57 5.14
C GLU A 388 -19.85 15.59 3.83
N GLU A 389 -19.11 16.66 3.57
CA GLU A 389 -18.19 16.73 2.43
C GLU A 389 -17.10 15.65 2.48
N SER A 390 -16.51 15.41 3.65
CA SER A 390 -15.52 14.34 3.82
C SER A 390 -16.14 12.96 3.56
N GLU A 391 -17.36 12.71 4.03
CA GLU A 391 -18.09 11.47 3.76
C GLU A 391 -18.46 11.31 2.29
N ARG A 392 -18.84 12.39 1.58
CA ARG A 392 -19.11 12.41 0.14
C ARG A 392 -17.90 11.87 -0.64
N HIS A 393 -16.71 12.44 -0.41
CA HIS A 393 -15.46 12.03 -1.07
C HIS A 393 -15.02 10.60 -0.69
N ILE A 394 -15.13 10.22 0.59
CA ILE A 394 -14.79 8.87 1.06
C ILE A 394 -15.74 7.83 0.44
N ASN A 395 -17.04 8.11 0.38
CA ASN A 395 -18.04 7.22 -0.20
C ASN A 395 -17.94 7.14 -1.73
N TRP A 396 -17.55 8.22 -2.43
CA TRP A 396 -17.15 8.14 -3.83
C TRP A 396 -15.94 7.20 -4.00
N MET A 397 -14.88 7.37 -3.20
CA MET A 397 -13.67 6.53 -3.28
C MET A 397 -13.97 5.05 -2.99
N ARG A 398 -14.89 4.75 -2.06
CA ARG A 398 -15.38 3.38 -1.81
C ARG A 398 -16.12 2.80 -3.02
N LYS A 399 -17.04 3.56 -3.64
CA LYS A 399 -17.75 3.15 -4.87
C LYS A 399 -16.79 2.91 -6.04
N TYR A 400 -15.80 3.79 -6.21
CA TYR A 400 -14.78 3.69 -7.26
C TYR A 400 -13.88 2.46 -7.05
N TYR A 401 -13.45 2.21 -5.82
CA TYR A 401 -12.68 1.02 -5.47
C TYR A 401 -13.48 -0.28 -5.65
N GLU A 402 -14.78 -0.28 -5.35
CA GLU A 402 -15.62 -1.46 -5.57
C GLU A 402 -15.82 -1.76 -7.07
N TYR A 403 -16.02 -0.73 -7.91
CA TYR A 403 -16.04 -0.89 -9.37
C TYR A 403 -14.77 -1.60 -9.89
N MET A 404 -13.60 -1.19 -9.40
CA MET A 404 -12.31 -1.77 -9.79
C MET A 404 -12.10 -3.22 -9.31
N ALA A 405 -12.87 -3.70 -8.32
CA ALA A 405 -12.72 -5.05 -7.73
C ALA A 405 -12.77 -6.18 -8.77
N THR A 406 -13.47 -5.94 -9.88
CA THR A 406 -13.65 -6.92 -10.96
C THR A 406 -12.41 -7.11 -11.83
N TYR A 407 -11.51 -6.11 -11.92
CA TYR A 407 -10.37 -6.09 -12.84
C TYR A 407 -8.99 -6.26 -12.19
N VAL A 408 -8.93 -6.20 -10.85
CA VAL A 408 -7.69 -6.25 -10.06
C VAL A 408 -7.45 -7.65 -9.48
N SER A 409 -6.33 -7.82 -8.75
CA SER A 409 -6.00 -9.05 -8.01
C SER A 409 -7.11 -9.53 -7.09
N LYS A 410 -7.22 -10.85 -6.92
CA LYS A 410 -8.26 -11.52 -6.13
C LYS A 410 -7.66 -12.68 -5.33
N ALA A 411 -8.26 -12.97 -4.18
CA ALA A 411 -7.89 -14.07 -3.28
C ALA A 411 -6.39 -14.12 -2.86
N PRO A 412 -5.85 -13.08 -2.18
CA PRO A 412 -6.52 -11.88 -1.69
C PRO A 412 -6.55 -10.76 -2.74
N ARG A 413 -7.43 -9.76 -2.53
CA ARG A 413 -7.29 -8.46 -3.22
C ARG A 413 -6.10 -7.73 -2.58
N GLU A 414 -4.99 -7.70 -3.30
CA GLU A 414 -3.69 -7.21 -2.82
C GLU A 414 -3.71 -5.68 -2.65
N ALA A 415 -3.11 -5.16 -1.58
CA ALA A 415 -3.05 -3.73 -1.26
C ALA A 415 -1.66 -3.33 -0.73
N TYR A 416 -1.27 -2.06 -0.83
CA TYR A 416 0.05 -1.59 -0.36
C TYR A 416 -0.02 -0.94 1.02
N ILE A 417 0.79 -1.43 1.97
CA ILE A 417 0.85 -0.89 3.34
C ILE A 417 1.29 0.59 3.41
N GLY A 418 2.06 1.07 2.42
CA GLY A 418 2.43 2.49 2.30
C GLY A 418 1.26 3.41 1.90
N TYR A 419 0.18 2.84 1.36
CA TYR A 419 -1.09 3.52 1.10
C TYR A 419 -2.16 2.94 2.03
N ARG A 420 -1.94 3.11 3.34
CA ARG A 420 -2.79 2.55 4.40
C ARG A 420 -4.26 2.88 4.14
N ASP A 421 -5.12 1.87 4.31
CA ASP A 421 -6.55 1.98 4.11
C ASP A 421 -7.30 1.24 5.23
N ILE A 422 -7.96 1.98 6.14
CA ILE A 422 -8.71 1.39 7.26
C ILE A 422 -9.96 0.62 6.81
N ASP A 423 -10.48 0.89 5.61
CA ASP A 423 -11.65 0.16 5.08
C ASP A 423 -11.33 -1.32 4.78
N LEU A 424 -10.05 -1.71 4.76
CA LEU A 424 -9.63 -3.12 4.64
C LEU A 424 -9.84 -3.94 5.92
N GLY A 425 -10.21 -3.28 7.02
CA GLY A 425 -10.39 -3.84 8.35
C GLY A 425 -9.47 -3.18 9.38
N VAL A 426 -9.96 -3.02 10.60
CA VAL A 426 -9.23 -2.45 11.74
C VAL A 426 -9.47 -3.26 13.01
N SER A 427 -8.61 -3.02 13.99
CA SER A 427 -8.75 -3.46 15.37
C SER A 427 -8.86 -2.27 16.30
N LYS A 428 -9.81 -2.32 17.24
CA LYS A 428 -9.91 -1.32 18.30
C LYS A 428 -8.63 -1.33 19.11
N ASN A 429 -8.00 -0.17 19.31
CA ASN A 429 -6.77 0.02 20.11
C ASN A 429 -5.58 -0.88 19.71
N GLY A 430 -5.57 -1.45 18.49
CA GLY A 430 -4.51 -2.35 18.02
C GLY A 430 -4.50 -3.76 18.62
N THR A 431 -5.62 -4.23 19.16
CA THR A 431 -5.71 -5.48 19.97
C THR A 431 -6.26 -6.71 19.22
N ALA A 432 -6.28 -6.70 17.88
CA ALA A 432 -6.69 -7.89 17.13
C ALA A 432 -5.80 -9.09 17.41
N ASN A 433 -6.38 -10.28 17.32
CA ASN A 433 -5.63 -11.52 17.20
C ASN A 433 -5.23 -11.80 15.74
N SER A 434 -4.37 -12.78 15.52
CA SER A 434 -3.83 -13.21 14.22
C SER A 434 -4.87 -13.68 13.20
N LEU A 435 -6.05 -14.14 13.66
CA LEU A 435 -7.16 -14.45 12.76
C LEU A 435 -7.88 -13.18 12.29
N GLN A 436 -8.20 -12.26 13.20
CA GLN A 436 -8.80 -10.96 12.86
C GLN A 436 -7.87 -10.13 11.98
N GLY A 437 -6.59 -10.02 12.36
CA GLY A 437 -5.57 -9.29 11.62
C GLY A 437 -5.28 -9.85 10.23
N SER A 438 -5.64 -11.11 9.95
CA SER A 438 -5.50 -11.67 8.61
C SER A 438 -6.39 -10.98 7.57
N ALA A 439 -7.47 -10.30 7.97
CA ALA A 439 -8.41 -9.61 7.08
C ALA A 439 -7.73 -8.50 6.24
N TRP A 440 -6.86 -7.70 6.86
CA TRP A 440 -6.01 -6.72 6.16
C TRP A 440 -4.59 -7.25 5.95
N GLY A 441 -4.03 -8.00 6.89
CA GLY A 441 -2.66 -8.50 6.84
C GLY A 441 -2.38 -9.41 5.64
N SER A 442 -3.34 -10.25 5.22
CA SER A 442 -3.20 -11.06 4.00
C SER A 442 -3.24 -10.21 2.72
N LYS A 443 -3.91 -9.06 2.71
CA LYS A 443 -3.95 -8.14 1.55
C LYS A 443 -2.63 -7.40 1.39
N TYR A 444 -2.04 -6.96 2.51
CA TYR A 444 -0.75 -6.25 2.53
C TYR A 444 0.48 -7.15 2.38
N PHE A 445 0.42 -8.39 2.87
CA PHE A 445 1.60 -9.25 3.02
C PHE A 445 1.43 -10.67 2.45
N LYS A 446 0.29 -11.00 1.81
CA LYS A 446 0.02 -12.33 1.22
C LYS A 446 0.37 -13.46 2.20
N SER A 447 1.21 -14.41 1.77
CA SER A 447 1.73 -15.53 2.57
C SER A 447 2.69 -15.09 3.70
N ASN A 448 3.42 -13.98 3.52
CA ASN A 448 4.38 -13.46 4.50
C ASN A 448 3.73 -13.03 5.82
N TYR A 449 2.42 -12.75 5.83
CA TYR A 449 1.68 -12.38 7.04
C TYR A 449 1.91 -13.38 8.20
N LYS A 450 1.96 -14.69 7.92
CA LYS A 450 2.22 -15.71 8.94
C LYS A 450 3.61 -15.58 9.57
N ARG A 451 4.64 -15.35 8.75
CA ARG A 451 6.03 -15.10 9.21
C ARG A 451 6.12 -13.81 10.02
N LEU A 452 5.38 -12.76 9.62
CA LEU A 452 5.32 -11.49 10.36
C LEU A 452 4.70 -11.67 11.75
N VAL A 453 3.58 -12.39 11.89
CA VAL A 453 2.98 -12.70 13.21
C VAL A 453 3.95 -13.49 14.09
N GLN A 454 4.66 -14.49 13.52
CA GLN A 454 5.68 -15.25 14.26
C GLN A 454 6.85 -14.37 14.75
N VAL A 455 7.31 -13.41 13.93
CA VAL A 455 8.36 -12.46 14.33
C VAL A 455 7.83 -11.51 15.40
N LYS A 456 6.65 -10.91 15.21
CA LYS A 456 5.99 -10.00 16.16
C LYS A 456 5.84 -10.66 17.54
N ARG A 457 5.37 -11.91 17.60
CA ARG A 457 5.25 -12.68 18.85
C ARG A 457 6.57 -12.86 19.60
N LYS A 458 7.71 -12.92 18.88
CA LYS A 458 9.05 -13.05 19.50
C LYS A 458 9.62 -11.71 19.96
N VAL A 459 9.46 -10.64 19.17
CA VAL A 459 10.12 -9.34 19.43
C VAL A 459 9.28 -8.36 20.24
N ASP A 460 7.96 -8.54 20.26
CA ASP A 460 7.01 -7.73 21.03
C ASP A 460 5.80 -8.58 21.44
N PRO A 461 5.98 -9.54 22.37
CA PRO A 461 4.93 -10.46 22.81
C PRO A 461 3.75 -9.73 23.45
N GLU A 462 4.02 -8.68 24.22
CA GLU A 462 3.04 -7.83 24.91
C GLU A 462 2.25 -6.91 23.96
N ASN A 463 2.61 -6.87 22.67
CA ASN A 463 2.01 -5.99 21.66
C ASN A 463 2.06 -4.51 22.08
N PHE A 464 3.19 -4.06 22.61
CA PHE A 464 3.42 -2.68 22.99
C PHE A 464 3.38 -1.75 21.77
N PHE A 465 4.09 -2.10 20.69
CA PHE A 465 4.09 -1.35 19.43
C PHE A 465 2.89 -1.73 18.57
N ARG A 466 1.73 -1.12 18.86
CA ARG A 466 0.47 -1.42 18.18
C ARG A 466 -0.22 -0.19 17.61
N ASN A 467 -0.99 -0.41 16.56
CA ASN A 467 -1.96 0.52 16.01
C ASN A 467 -3.10 -0.27 15.38
N GLU A 468 -4.09 0.44 14.86
CA GLU A 468 -5.39 -0.07 14.44
C GLU A 468 -5.28 -1.14 13.33
N GLN A 469 -4.16 -1.18 12.59
CA GLN A 469 -3.83 -2.21 11.60
C GLN A 469 -2.47 -2.92 11.84
N SER A 470 -1.91 -2.89 13.05
CA SER A 470 -0.61 -3.51 13.32
C SER A 470 -0.63 -5.03 13.14
N ILE A 471 0.55 -5.63 12.93
CA ILE A 471 0.72 -7.08 13.02
C ILE A 471 0.47 -7.49 14.48
N PRO A 472 -0.43 -8.44 14.75
CA PRO A 472 -0.73 -8.89 16.11
C PRO A 472 0.31 -9.90 16.62
N SER A 473 0.48 -9.98 17.94
CA SER A 473 1.39 -10.94 18.59
C SER A 473 0.73 -12.30 18.89
N ASN A 474 -0.59 -12.34 19.06
CA ASN A 474 -1.39 -13.51 19.42
C ASN A 474 -2.18 -14.09 18.24
#